data_AF-A0A1C3F8S4-F1
#
_entry.id   AF-A0A1C3F8S4-F1
#
_cell.length_a   1.000
_cell.length_b   1.000
_cell.length_c   1.000
_cell.angle_alpha   90.00
_cell.angle_beta   90.00
_cell.angle_gamma   90.00
#
_symmetry.space_group_name_H-M   'P 1'
#
loop_
_entity.id
_entity.type
_entity.pdbx_description
1 polymer ?
#
loop_
_entity_poly.entity_id
_entity_poly.type
_entity_poly.pdbx_seq_one_letter_code
_entity_poly.pdbx_strand_id
1 'polypeptide(L)'
;MVIKNMWPIIMLLLSALIGYQFSRRSKGNDLFLESLTKSYENVYFPMYIRLKKIKEQNDEQKLELLEEFFKGYYSYESTIKLIAPVSLLERFFDIYLKYLVFTRQRDESSKENLWKNFEDFYVSIENEFWEAHEIIYKDYFISKALIKKNPFLGIIMELSILLFNITTFLLYLTGSILYFSIWNYFQSLSIFPVWWTLKDAILLFLCTLVIQSFMLIISSWYVAMRNKRTNGLLSKKLEKRAKKIWQGIIRLIRRHR
;
A
#
# COMPACT_ATOMS: atom_id res chain seq x y z
N MET A 1 -8.56 -46.88 15.28
CA MET A 1 -9.23 -46.76 13.96
C MET A 1 -9.99 -45.42 13.76
N VAL A 2 -10.18 -44.60 14.79
CA VAL A 2 -10.96 -43.34 14.72
C VAL A 2 -10.21 -42.16 14.07
N ILE A 3 -8.88 -42.11 14.18
CA ILE A 3 -8.08 -40.95 13.73
C ILE A 3 -8.04 -40.79 12.20
N LYS A 4 -8.15 -41.88 11.43
CA LYS A 4 -8.03 -41.85 9.95
C LYS A 4 -9.21 -41.15 9.25
N ASN A 5 -10.37 -41.07 9.91
CA ASN A 5 -11.59 -40.45 9.36
C ASN A 5 -11.77 -38.99 9.78
N MET A 6 -10.89 -38.42 10.60
CA MET A 6 -10.99 -37.02 11.03
C MET A 6 -10.32 -36.04 10.06
N TRP A 7 -9.48 -36.54 9.15
CA TRP A 7 -8.74 -35.71 8.19
C TRP A 7 -9.65 -34.86 7.28
N PRO A 8 -10.72 -35.41 6.67
CA PRO A 8 -11.65 -34.61 5.87
C PRO A 8 -12.33 -33.49 6.67
N ILE A 9 -12.66 -33.75 7.94
CA ILE A 9 -13.32 -32.77 8.82
C ILE A 9 -12.35 -31.63 9.18
N ILE A 10 -11.10 -31.96 9.49
CA ILE A 10 -10.04 -30.97 9.76
C ILE A 10 -9.79 -30.10 8.53
N MET A 11 -9.69 -30.71 7.33
CA MET A 11 -9.50 -29.97 6.08
C MET A 11 -10.70 -29.08 5.75
N LEU A 12 -11.93 -29.53 6.03
CA LEU A 12 -13.14 -28.73 5.87
C LEU A 12 -13.13 -27.51 6.80
N LEU A 13 -12.79 -27.70 8.09
CA LEU A 13 -12.72 -26.62 9.07
C LEU A 13 -11.62 -25.61 8.72
N LEU A 14 -10.44 -26.07 8.31
CA LEU A 14 -9.35 -25.20 7.87
C LEU A 14 -9.73 -24.42 6.61
N SER A 15 -10.36 -25.07 5.63
CA SER A 15 -10.80 -24.39 4.39
C SER A 15 -11.87 -23.35 4.70
N ALA A 16 -12.81 -23.64 5.61
CA ALA A 16 -13.83 -22.68 6.04
C ALA A 16 -13.22 -21.49 6.80
N LEU A 17 -12.26 -21.72 7.70
CA LEU A 17 -11.55 -20.67 8.42
C LEU A 17 -10.76 -19.75 7.48
N ILE A 18 -10.02 -20.35 6.53
CA ILE A 18 -9.28 -19.62 5.50
C ILE A 18 -10.27 -18.80 4.65
N GLY A 19 -11.32 -19.44 4.13
CA GLY A 19 -12.35 -18.78 3.33
C GLY A 19 -13.01 -17.61 4.07
N TYR A 20 -13.33 -17.78 5.36
CA TYR A 20 -13.89 -16.73 6.20
C TYR A 20 -12.90 -15.56 6.41
N GLN A 21 -11.64 -15.84 6.70
CA GLN A 21 -10.62 -14.81 6.92
C GLN A 21 -10.35 -14.00 5.65
N PHE A 22 -10.24 -14.67 4.50
CA PHE A 22 -10.08 -14.00 3.20
C PHE A 22 -11.33 -13.21 2.81
N SER A 23 -12.52 -13.76 3.00
CA SER A 23 -13.78 -13.05 2.70
C SER A 23 -13.97 -11.80 3.56
N ARG A 24 -13.69 -11.88 4.87
CA ARG A 24 -13.78 -10.72 5.78
C ARG A 24 -12.78 -9.63 5.40
N ARG A 25 -11.55 -10.00 5.03
CA ARG A 25 -10.54 -9.04 4.55
C ARG A 25 -10.93 -8.41 3.22
N SER A 26 -11.47 -9.19 2.29
CA SER A 26 -11.96 -8.68 1.00
C SER A 26 -13.06 -7.64 1.22
N LYS A 27 -14.09 -7.97 2.01
CA LYS A 27 -15.18 -7.03 2.33
C LYS A 27 -14.69 -5.76 3.01
N GLY A 28 -13.70 -5.87 3.90
CA GLY A 28 -13.09 -4.70 4.53
C GLY A 28 -12.39 -3.78 3.53
N ASN A 29 -11.68 -4.36 2.56
CA ASN A 29 -11.04 -3.59 1.49
C ASN A 29 -12.06 -2.93 0.56
N ASP A 30 -13.15 -3.63 0.23
CA ASP A 30 -14.21 -3.08 -0.63
C ASP A 30 -14.89 -1.88 0.04
N LEU A 31 -15.25 -2.01 1.31
CA LEU A 31 -15.83 -0.91 2.10
C LEU A 31 -14.87 0.27 2.27
N PHE A 32 -13.57 -0.01 2.44
CA PHE A 32 -12.54 1.02 2.48
C PHE A 32 -12.45 1.77 1.15
N LEU A 33 -12.40 1.06 0.02
CA LEU A 33 -12.34 1.66 -1.32
C LEU A 33 -13.60 2.45 -1.64
N GLU A 34 -14.78 1.96 -1.25
CA GLU A 34 -16.04 2.68 -1.40
C GLU A 34 -16.02 4.00 -0.60
N SER A 35 -15.60 3.93 0.67
CA SER A 35 -15.48 5.10 1.54
C SER A 35 -14.46 6.11 0.99
N LEU A 36 -13.31 5.63 0.54
CA LEU A 36 -12.25 6.46 -0.05
C LEU A 36 -12.72 7.11 -1.35
N THR A 37 -13.43 6.39 -2.21
CA THR A 37 -14.00 6.92 -3.45
C THR A 37 -15.00 8.02 -3.14
N LYS A 38 -15.87 7.80 -2.15
CA LYS A 38 -16.83 8.80 -1.68
C LYS A 38 -16.12 10.04 -1.13
N SER A 39 -15.07 9.90 -0.32
CA SER A 39 -14.27 11.03 0.18
C SER A 39 -13.53 11.76 -0.95
N TYR A 40 -13.00 11.01 -1.92
CA TYR A 40 -12.31 11.57 -3.07
C TYR A 40 -13.24 12.44 -3.93
N GLU A 41 -14.40 11.92 -4.30
CA GLU A 41 -15.36 12.63 -5.16
C GLU A 41 -16.00 13.83 -4.46
N ASN A 42 -16.38 13.67 -3.19
CA ASN A 42 -17.16 14.68 -2.48
C ASN A 42 -16.32 15.70 -1.70
N VAL A 43 -15.03 15.42 -1.46
CA VAL A 43 -14.15 16.29 -0.67
C VAL A 43 -12.83 16.54 -1.37
N TYR A 44 -11.97 15.53 -1.54
CA TYR A 44 -10.58 15.80 -1.93
C TYR A 44 -10.48 16.44 -3.31
N PHE A 45 -11.23 15.95 -4.30
CA PHE A 45 -11.26 16.54 -5.63
C PHE A 45 -11.82 17.99 -5.63
N PRO A 46 -13.05 18.26 -5.17
CA PRO A 46 -13.58 19.62 -5.19
C PRO A 46 -12.79 20.59 -4.31
N MET A 47 -12.26 20.13 -3.17
CA MET A 47 -11.44 20.94 -2.28
C MET A 47 -10.10 21.30 -2.93
N TYR A 48 -9.41 20.33 -3.53
CA TYR A 48 -8.17 20.57 -4.26
C TYR A 48 -8.36 21.59 -5.39
N ILE A 49 -9.39 21.42 -6.23
CA ILE A 49 -9.67 22.33 -7.34
C ILE A 49 -9.94 23.76 -6.86
N ARG A 50 -10.72 23.93 -5.79
CA ARG A 50 -11.02 25.26 -5.21
C ARG A 50 -9.79 25.91 -4.59
N LEU A 51 -9.01 25.16 -3.80
CA LEU A 51 -7.78 25.68 -3.19
C LEU A 51 -6.74 26.04 -4.26
N LYS A 52 -6.60 25.22 -5.31
CA LYS A 52 -5.75 25.53 -6.45
C LYS A 52 -6.18 26.82 -7.15
N LYS A 53 -7.48 27.00 -7.38
CA LYS A 53 -8.04 28.23 -7.95
C LYS A 53 -7.69 29.45 -7.10
N ILE A 54 -7.87 29.37 -5.78
CA ILE A 54 -7.51 30.45 -4.83
C ILE A 54 -6.02 30.77 -4.97
N LYS A 55 -5.15 29.76 -4.92
CA LYS A 55 -3.69 29.92 -4.98
C LYS A 55 -3.22 30.66 -6.23
N GLU A 56 -3.85 30.40 -7.38
CA GLU A 56 -3.49 30.96 -8.69
C GLU A 56 -4.01 32.40 -8.93
N GLN A 57 -4.89 32.94 -8.06
CA GLN A 57 -5.41 34.31 -8.21
C GLN A 57 -4.53 35.39 -7.56
N ASN A 58 -4.84 36.65 -7.90
CA ASN A 58 -4.27 37.83 -7.24
C ASN A 58 -4.81 37.99 -5.80
N ASP A 59 -4.10 38.76 -4.97
CA ASP A 59 -4.37 38.92 -3.52
C ASP A 59 -5.80 39.36 -3.17
N GLU A 60 -6.41 40.25 -3.95
CA GLU A 60 -7.79 40.71 -3.70
C GLU A 60 -8.81 39.59 -3.95
N GLN A 61 -8.68 38.90 -5.09
CA GLN A 61 -9.56 37.80 -5.48
C GLN A 61 -9.38 36.56 -4.61
N LYS A 62 -8.17 36.36 -4.08
CA LYS A 62 -7.84 35.29 -3.14
C LYS A 62 -8.72 35.32 -1.90
N LEU A 63 -8.93 36.50 -1.32
CA LEU A 63 -9.74 36.64 -0.10
C LEU A 63 -11.21 36.35 -0.35
N GLU A 64 -11.76 36.85 -1.46
CA GLU A 64 -13.16 36.60 -1.85
C GLU A 64 -13.41 35.10 -2.08
N LEU A 65 -12.53 34.44 -2.83
CA LEU A 65 -12.62 33.00 -3.07
C LEU A 65 -12.39 32.17 -1.80
N LEU A 66 -11.55 32.64 -0.88
CA LEU A 66 -11.33 31.99 0.41
C LEU A 66 -12.56 32.11 1.32
N GLU A 67 -13.25 33.25 1.28
CA GLU A 67 -14.54 33.41 1.98
C GLU A 67 -15.59 32.46 1.41
N GLU A 68 -15.73 32.38 0.09
CA GLU A 68 -16.64 31.44 -0.58
C GLU A 68 -16.30 29.99 -0.21
N PHE A 69 -15.00 29.66 -0.18
CA PHE A 69 -14.51 28.35 0.22
C PHE A 69 -14.99 27.97 1.64
N PHE A 70 -14.79 28.86 2.62
CA PHE A 70 -15.21 28.58 3.99
C PHE A 70 -16.73 28.53 4.14
N LYS A 71 -17.49 29.40 3.46
CA LYS A 71 -18.96 29.32 3.46
C LYS A 71 -19.46 27.97 2.94
N GLY A 72 -18.82 27.43 1.91
CA GLY A 72 -19.15 26.10 1.37
C GLY A 72 -18.90 24.97 2.37
N TYR A 73 -17.72 24.94 2.98
CA TYR A 73 -17.28 23.82 3.82
C TYR A 73 -17.61 23.93 5.32
N TYR A 74 -18.03 25.11 5.80
CA TYR A 74 -18.45 25.33 7.18
C TYR A 74 -19.98 25.20 7.38
N SER A 75 -20.71 24.80 6.35
CA SER A 75 -22.16 24.55 6.42
C SER A 75 -22.50 23.25 7.17
N TYR A 76 -23.70 23.16 7.74
CA TYR A 76 -24.17 21.95 8.45
C TYR A 76 -24.24 20.72 7.53
N GLU A 77 -24.50 20.93 6.25
CA GLU A 77 -24.54 19.89 5.22
C GLU A 77 -23.16 19.56 4.62
N SER A 78 -22.10 20.16 5.17
CA SER A 78 -20.75 20.02 4.64
C SER A 78 -20.27 18.57 4.58
N THR A 79 -19.63 18.25 3.45
CA THR A 79 -18.97 16.96 3.22
C THR A 79 -17.65 16.85 3.98
N ILE A 80 -17.21 17.88 4.71
CA ILE A 80 -15.90 17.91 5.38
C ILE A 80 -15.70 16.79 6.41
N LYS A 81 -16.78 16.25 6.97
CA LYS A 81 -16.76 15.05 7.83
C LYS A 81 -16.23 13.80 7.14
N LEU A 82 -16.13 13.80 5.81
CA LEU A 82 -15.57 12.71 5.01
C LEU A 82 -14.05 12.83 4.84
N ILE A 83 -13.42 13.88 5.39
CA ILE A 83 -11.96 13.92 5.56
C ILE A 83 -11.58 12.82 6.55
N ALA A 84 -10.81 11.83 6.09
CA ALA A 84 -10.42 10.71 6.93
C ALA A 84 -9.34 11.08 7.96
N PRO A 85 -8.28 11.83 7.62
CA PRO A 85 -7.27 12.23 8.61
C PRO A 85 -7.77 13.35 9.52
N VAL A 86 -7.83 13.07 10.83
CA VAL A 86 -8.20 14.07 11.86
C VAL A 86 -7.30 15.29 11.79
N SER A 87 -5.99 15.09 11.55
CA SER A 87 -5.01 16.18 11.43
C SER A 87 -5.33 17.15 10.28
N LEU A 88 -5.93 16.68 9.19
CA LEU A 88 -6.30 17.51 8.05
C LEU A 88 -7.56 18.33 8.37
N LEU A 89 -8.50 17.72 9.10
CA LEU A 89 -9.69 18.40 9.60
C LEU A 89 -9.33 19.50 10.61
N GLU A 90 -8.40 19.22 11.53
CA GLU A 90 -7.86 20.21 12.48
C GLU A 90 -7.21 21.39 11.75
N ARG A 91 -6.40 21.12 10.72
CA ARG A 91 -5.78 22.17 9.88
C ARG A 91 -6.82 23.03 9.19
N PHE A 92 -7.90 22.45 8.68
CA PHE A 92 -8.99 23.22 8.09
C PHE A 92 -9.58 24.23 9.11
N PHE A 93 -9.88 23.76 10.32
CA PHE A 93 -10.44 24.62 11.36
C PHE A 93 -9.45 25.69 11.81
N ASP A 94 -8.16 25.37 11.91
CA ASP A 94 -7.11 26.32 12.26
C ASP A 94 -6.98 27.45 11.23
N ILE A 95 -7.03 27.13 9.92
CA ILE A 95 -7.02 28.19 8.89
C ILE A 95 -8.30 29.02 8.94
N TYR A 96 -9.45 28.40 9.17
CA TYR A 96 -10.70 29.14 9.32
C TYR A 96 -10.61 30.15 10.48
N LEU A 97 -10.04 29.76 11.62
CA LEU A 97 -9.80 30.66 12.74
C LEU A 97 -8.84 31.79 12.36
N LYS A 98 -7.75 31.50 11.65
CA LYS A 98 -6.81 32.51 11.16
C LYS A 98 -7.46 33.48 10.17
N TYR A 99 -8.37 33.00 9.33
CA TYR A 99 -9.17 33.83 8.43
C TYR A 99 -10.09 34.78 9.22
N LEU A 100 -10.75 34.29 10.28
CA LEU A 100 -11.55 35.13 11.18
C LEU A 100 -10.72 36.20 11.91
N VAL A 101 -9.49 35.86 12.32
CA VAL A 101 -8.57 36.82 12.94
C VAL A 101 -8.16 37.90 11.94
N PHE A 102 -7.73 37.51 10.74
CA PHE A 102 -7.33 38.45 9.69
C PHE A 102 -8.47 39.38 9.28
N THR A 103 -9.69 38.87 9.10
CA THR A 103 -10.85 39.70 8.73
C THR A 103 -11.21 40.75 9.79
N ARG A 104 -10.89 40.49 11.06
CA ARG A 104 -11.09 41.44 12.19
C ARG A 104 -9.96 42.45 12.34
N GLN A 105 -8.71 42.01 12.26
CA GLN A 105 -7.54 42.85 12.55
C GLN A 105 -7.01 43.58 11.31
N ARG A 106 -7.09 42.94 10.14
CA ARG A 106 -6.58 43.41 8.84
C ARG A 106 -5.12 43.91 8.86
N ASP A 107 -4.30 43.33 9.73
CA ASP A 107 -2.87 43.60 9.79
C ASP A 107 -2.08 42.67 8.85
N GLU A 108 -0.91 43.13 8.40
CA GLU A 108 -0.05 42.36 7.50
C GLU A 108 0.50 41.07 8.15
N SER A 109 0.72 41.06 9.47
CA SER A 109 1.22 39.86 10.17
C SER A 109 0.18 38.74 10.17
N SER A 110 -1.09 39.04 10.44
CA SER A 110 -2.17 38.06 10.34
C SER A 110 -2.45 37.63 8.90
N LYS A 111 -2.26 38.53 7.91
CA LYS A 111 -2.32 38.19 6.48
C LYS A 111 -1.27 37.16 6.11
N GLU A 112 0.00 37.42 6.44
CA GLU A 112 1.11 36.51 6.14
C GLU A 112 0.92 35.16 6.83
N ASN A 113 0.52 35.16 8.10
CA ASN A 113 0.23 33.94 8.84
C ASN A 113 -0.93 33.14 8.21
N LEU A 114 -2.01 33.79 7.79
CA LEU A 114 -3.11 33.14 7.08
C LEU A 114 -2.62 32.43 5.82
N TRP A 115 -1.88 33.13 4.96
CA TRP A 115 -1.43 32.58 3.68
C TRP A 115 -0.40 31.46 3.82
N LYS A 116 0.48 31.56 4.82
CA LYS A 116 1.41 30.48 5.14
C LYS A 116 0.67 29.19 5.51
N ASN A 117 -0.33 29.28 6.39
CA ASN A 117 -1.11 28.10 6.78
C ASN A 117 -2.01 27.59 5.66
N PHE A 118 -2.56 28.50 4.85
CA PHE A 118 -3.28 28.14 3.64
C PHE A 118 -2.41 27.30 2.70
N GLU A 119 -1.16 27.70 2.48
CA GLU A 119 -0.23 26.96 1.61
C GLU A 119 0.09 25.57 2.19
N ASP A 120 0.35 25.47 3.49
CA ASP A 120 0.60 24.19 4.17
C ASP A 120 -0.61 23.24 4.03
N PHE A 121 -1.83 23.77 4.14
CA PHE A 121 -3.06 23.00 3.95
C PHE A 121 -3.31 22.63 2.49
N TYR A 122 -3.05 23.54 1.54
CA TYR A 122 -3.12 23.25 0.12
C TYR A 122 -2.23 22.07 -0.23
N VAL A 123 -0.97 22.05 0.24
CA VAL A 123 -0.04 20.94 0.02
C VAL A 123 -0.55 19.65 0.64
N SER A 124 -1.14 19.73 1.83
CA SER A 124 -1.72 18.56 2.52
C SER A 124 -2.89 17.96 1.75
N ILE A 125 -3.82 18.80 1.28
CA ILE A 125 -4.96 18.38 0.46
C ILE A 125 -4.49 17.83 -0.89
N GLU A 126 -3.49 18.46 -1.51
CA GLU A 126 -2.91 17.97 -2.77
C GLU A 126 -2.31 16.56 -2.61
N ASN A 127 -1.60 16.30 -1.51
CA ASN A 127 -1.06 14.97 -1.22
C ASN A 127 -2.17 13.93 -1.04
N GLU A 128 -3.16 14.21 -0.19
CA GLU A 128 -4.29 13.31 0.04
C GLU A 128 -5.11 13.06 -1.24
N PHE A 129 -5.30 14.09 -2.06
CA PHE A 129 -5.95 13.98 -3.37
C PHE A 129 -5.20 13.00 -4.28
N TRP A 130 -3.89 13.16 -4.42
CA TRP A 130 -3.08 12.31 -5.30
C TRP A 130 -2.95 10.88 -4.76
N GLU A 131 -2.83 10.71 -3.45
CA GLU A 131 -2.80 9.39 -2.81
C GLU A 131 -4.12 8.65 -3.00
N ALA A 132 -5.25 9.31 -2.73
CA ALA A 132 -6.57 8.74 -2.98
C ALA A 132 -6.76 8.36 -4.45
N HIS A 133 -6.37 9.24 -5.39
CA HIS A 133 -6.44 8.96 -6.82
C HIS A 133 -5.63 7.71 -7.20
N GLU A 134 -4.40 7.59 -6.70
CA GLU A 134 -3.54 6.43 -6.98
C GLU A 134 -4.09 5.13 -6.40
N ILE A 135 -4.72 5.18 -5.22
CA ILE A 135 -5.35 4.01 -4.60
C ILE A 135 -6.58 3.57 -5.38
N ILE A 136 -7.49 4.50 -5.72
CA ILE A 136 -8.74 4.22 -6.44
C ILE A 136 -8.43 3.64 -7.83
N TYR A 137 -7.50 4.24 -8.57
CA TYR A 137 -7.15 3.82 -9.91
C TYR A 137 -5.98 2.84 -9.96
N LYS A 138 -5.60 2.24 -8.83
CA LYS A 138 -4.48 1.31 -8.72
C LYS A 138 -4.57 0.19 -9.75
N ASP A 139 -5.75 -0.42 -9.88
CA ASP A 139 -5.96 -1.54 -10.80
C ASP A 139 -5.95 -1.09 -12.26
N TYR A 140 -6.52 0.08 -12.56
CA TYR A 140 -6.37 0.69 -13.88
C TYR A 140 -4.90 0.91 -14.26
N PHE A 141 -4.07 1.41 -13.34
CA PHE A 141 -2.65 1.58 -13.59
C PHE A 141 -1.91 0.26 -13.73
N ILE A 142 -2.28 -0.77 -12.98
CA ILE A 142 -1.77 -2.13 -13.16
C ILE A 142 -2.15 -2.62 -14.56
N SER A 143 -3.43 -2.65 -14.91
CA SER A 143 -3.91 -3.12 -16.22
C SER A 143 -3.29 -2.34 -17.36
N LYS A 144 -3.17 -1.02 -17.26
CA LYS A 144 -2.48 -0.18 -18.24
C LYS A 144 -1.00 -0.51 -18.35
N ALA A 145 -0.32 -0.77 -17.23
CA ALA A 145 1.08 -1.19 -17.23
C ALA A 145 1.26 -2.60 -17.83
N LEU A 146 0.32 -3.51 -17.58
CA LEU A 146 0.27 -4.88 -18.11
C LEU A 146 -0.03 -4.91 -19.61
N ILE A 147 -0.91 -4.02 -20.11
CA ILE A 147 -1.29 -3.92 -21.52
C ILE A 147 -0.21 -3.19 -22.33
N LYS A 148 0.40 -2.14 -21.74
CA LYS A 148 1.42 -1.33 -22.42
C LYS A 148 2.81 -1.99 -22.40
N LYS A 149 3.06 -2.93 -21.47
CA LYS A 149 4.22 -3.82 -21.48
C LYS A 149 3.79 -5.18 -22.03
N ASN A 150 4.77 -6.00 -22.43
CA ASN A 150 4.52 -7.34 -22.93
C ASN A 150 3.64 -8.13 -21.91
N PRO A 151 2.41 -8.58 -22.24
CA PRO A 151 1.47 -9.17 -21.29
C PRO A 151 2.04 -10.40 -20.58
N PHE A 152 2.99 -11.09 -21.21
CA PHE A 152 3.77 -12.17 -20.60
C PHE A 152 4.53 -11.74 -19.33
N LEU A 153 5.10 -10.52 -19.31
CA LEU A 153 5.75 -10.01 -18.10
C LEU A 153 4.74 -9.82 -16.97
N GLY A 154 3.51 -9.45 -17.31
CA GLY A 154 2.41 -9.34 -16.37
C GLY A 154 2.13 -10.64 -15.62
N ILE A 155 1.93 -11.70 -16.39
CA ILE A 155 1.68 -13.04 -15.86
C ILE A 155 2.86 -13.54 -15.02
N ILE A 156 4.10 -13.32 -15.48
CA ILE A 156 5.31 -13.69 -14.73
C ILE A 156 5.38 -12.94 -13.39
N MET A 157 4.96 -11.67 -13.36
CA MET A 157 4.96 -10.86 -12.15
C MET A 157 3.92 -11.36 -11.14
N GLU A 158 2.69 -11.63 -11.58
CA GLU A 158 1.65 -12.19 -10.70
C GLU A 158 2.05 -13.57 -10.16
N LEU A 159 2.64 -14.42 -11.02
CA LEU A 159 3.20 -15.71 -10.62
C LEU A 159 4.30 -15.54 -9.57
N SER A 160 5.17 -14.55 -9.70
CA SER A 160 6.25 -14.30 -8.74
C SER A 160 5.71 -13.89 -7.37
N ILE A 161 4.65 -13.08 -7.32
CA ILE A 161 3.97 -12.71 -6.07
C ILE A 161 3.31 -13.93 -5.43
N LEU A 162 2.62 -14.74 -6.24
CA LEU A 162 2.00 -15.99 -5.78
C LEU A 162 3.06 -16.90 -5.15
N LEU A 163 4.17 -17.12 -5.85
CA LEU A 163 5.25 -17.97 -5.37
C LEU A 163 5.89 -17.42 -4.09
N PHE A 164 6.08 -16.10 -3.97
CA PHE A 164 6.54 -15.47 -2.72
C PHE A 164 5.59 -15.73 -1.54
N ASN A 165 4.27 -15.66 -1.75
CA ASN A 165 3.30 -15.95 -0.71
C ASN A 165 3.34 -17.43 -0.30
N ILE A 166 3.49 -18.35 -1.26
CA ILE A 166 3.64 -19.78 -1.01
C ILE A 166 4.92 -20.05 -0.20
N THR A 167 6.05 -19.45 -0.56
CA THR A 167 7.32 -19.65 0.18
C THR A 167 7.27 -19.04 1.57
N THR A 168 6.55 -17.93 1.75
CA THR A 168 6.29 -17.34 3.07
C THR A 168 5.48 -18.28 3.95
N PHE A 169 4.42 -18.87 3.41
CA PHE A 169 3.61 -19.86 4.11
C PHE A 169 4.44 -21.10 4.48
N LEU A 170 5.23 -21.62 3.55
CA LEU A 170 6.13 -22.76 3.80
C LEU A 170 7.12 -22.46 4.92
N LEU A 171 7.68 -21.24 4.98
CA LEU A 171 8.60 -20.85 6.07
C LEU A 171 7.92 -20.90 7.44
N TYR A 172 6.67 -20.44 7.55
CA TYR A 172 5.91 -20.54 8.80
C TYR A 172 5.59 -22.00 9.17
N LEU A 173 5.26 -22.82 8.17
CA LEU A 173 4.99 -24.23 8.37
C LEU A 173 6.24 -24.97 8.86
N THR A 174 7.40 -24.75 8.22
CA THR A 174 8.67 -25.37 8.62
C THR A 174 9.16 -24.83 9.96
N GLY A 175 8.95 -23.55 10.25
CA GLY A 175 9.21 -22.98 11.58
C GLY A 175 8.38 -23.64 12.68
N SER A 176 7.11 -23.93 12.41
CA SER A 176 6.22 -24.65 13.34
C SER A 176 6.70 -26.09 13.54
N ILE A 177 7.09 -26.79 12.47
CA ILE A 177 7.65 -28.15 12.55
C ILE A 177 8.95 -28.16 13.36
N LEU A 178 9.83 -27.18 13.16
CA LEU A 178 11.07 -27.03 13.91
C LEU A 178 10.79 -26.82 15.40
N TYR A 179 9.85 -25.93 15.75
CA TYR A 179 9.42 -25.71 17.12
C TYR A 179 8.95 -27.01 17.79
N PHE A 180 8.06 -27.77 17.13
CA PHE A 180 7.60 -29.05 17.64
C PHE A 180 8.71 -30.10 17.71
N SER A 181 9.66 -30.10 16.78
CA SER A 181 10.80 -31.03 16.78
C SER A 181 11.76 -30.75 17.95
N ILE A 182 12.01 -29.49 18.27
CA ILE A 182 12.79 -29.08 19.45
C ILE A 182 12.07 -29.53 20.72
N TRP A 183 10.76 -29.26 20.82
CA TRP A 183 9.95 -29.70 21.96
C TRP A 183 9.99 -31.22 22.15
N ASN A 184 9.86 -31.97 21.06
CA ASN A 184 9.91 -33.43 21.04
C ASN A 184 11.27 -33.96 21.52
N TYR A 185 12.37 -33.28 21.15
CA TYR A 185 13.71 -33.64 21.58
C TYR A 185 13.91 -33.49 23.10
N PHE A 186 13.36 -32.44 23.72
CA PHE A 186 13.46 -32.22 25.16
C PHE A 186 12.50 -33.08 25.99
N GLN A 187 11.27 -33.25 25.53
CA GLN A 187 10.22 -33.96 26.28
C GLN A 187 10.13 -35.46 25.94
N SER A 188 10.96 -35.96 25.00
CA SER A 188 10.94 -37.35 24.51
C SER A 188 9.55 -37.83 24.09
N LEU A 189 8.74 -36.92 23.52
CA LEU A 189 7.43 -37.27 23.00
C LEU A 189 7.61 -38.14 21.74
N SER A 190 6.70 -39.07 21.47
CA SER A 190 6.72 -39.91 20.27
C SER A 190 5.80 -39.35 19.17
N ILE A 191 5.79 -38.03 18.99
CA ILE A 191 4.89 -37.35 18.04
C ILE A 191 5.39 -37.53 16.59
N PHE A 192 6.70 -37.58 16.40
CA PHE A 192 7.32 -37.72 15.09
C PHE A 192 7.76 -39.17 14.81
N PRO A 193 7.76 -39.59 13.54
CA PRO A 193 8.24 -40.92 13.17
C PRO A 193 9.75 -41.08 13.39
N VAL A 194 10.22 -42.31 13.57
CA VAL A 194 11.61 -42.64 13.95
C VAL A 194 12.65 -42.12 12.94
N TRP A 195 12.27 -41.98 11.67
CA TRP A 195 13.15 -41.46 10.62
C TRP A 195 13.29 -39.92 10.63
N TRP A 196 12.46 -39.21 11.40
CA TRP A 196 12.50 -37.76 11.50
C TRP A 196 13.38 -37.31 12.66
N THR A 197 14.53 -36.71 12.33
CA THR A 197 15.45 -36.18 13.35
C THR A 197 15.37 -34.66 13.45
N LEU A 198 15.81 -34.10 14.58
CA LEU A 198 15.93 -32.65 14.75
C LEU A 198 16.82 -32.01 13.67
N LYS A 199 17.84 -32.74 13.19
CA LYS A 199 18.72 -32.27 12.11
C LYS A 199 17.95 -32.07 10.80
N ASP A 200 17.01 -32.96 10.49
CA ASP A 200 16.18 -32.85 9.29
C ASP A 200 15.25 -31.64 9.36
N ALA A 201 14.67 -31.37 10.54
CA ALA A 201 13.84 -30.19 10.77
C ALA A 201 14.64 -28.88 10.59
N ILE A 202 15.87 -28.81 11.13
CA ILE A 202 16.75 -27.66 10.98
C ILE A 202 17.14 -27.47 9.50
N LEU A 203 17.51 -28.56 8.81
CA LEU A 203 17.88 -28.51 7.40
C LEU A 203 16.73 -28.02 6.52
N LEU A 204 15.53 -28.57 6.74
CA LEU A 204 14.32 -28.16 6.02
C LEU A 204 14.02 -26.67 6.23
N PHE A 205 14.10 -26.18 7.47
CA PHE A 205 13.89 -24.77 7.79
C PHE A 205 14.90 -23.87 7.07
N LEU A 206 16.19 -24.22 7.12
CA LEU A 206 17.25 -23.47 6.43
C LEU A 206 17.04 -23.44 4.92
N CYS A 207 16.68 -24.56 4.29
CA CYS A 207 16.36 -24.60 2.87
C CYS A 207 15.19 -23.66 2.53
N THR A 208 14.12 -23.67 3.32
CA THR A 208 12.98 -22.76 3.10
C THR A 208 13.36 -21.29 3.30
N LEU A 209 14.26 -20.99 4.24
CA LEU A 209 14.74 -19.64 4.50
C LEU A 209 15.56 -19.09 3.32
N VAL A 210 16.42 -19.92 2.71
CA VAL A 210 17.18 -19.56 1.51
C VAL A 210 16.24 -19.26 0.34
N ILE A 211 15.26 -20.14 0.09
CA ILE A 211 14.27 -19.94 -0.98
C ILE A 211 13.48 -18.66 -0.73
N GLN A 212 12.99 -18.44 0.49
CA GLN A 212 12.23 -17.24 0.84
C GLN A 212 13.07 -15.96 0.65
N SER A 213 14.35 -15.99 1.02
CA SER A 213 15.26 -14.86 0.84
C SER A 213 15.41 -14.51 -0.64
N PHE A 214 15.54 -15.52 -1.49
CA PHE A 214 15.59 -15.33 -2.94
C PHE A 214 14.29 -14.70 -3.49
N MET A 215 13.13 -15.18 -3.02
CA MET A 215 11.84 -14.64 -3.45
C MET A 215 11.59 -13.21 -2.94
N LEU A 216 12.12 -12.85 -1.77
CA LEU A 216 12.09 -11.48 -1.25
C LEU A 216 12.88 -10.52 -2.15
N ILE A 217 14.02 -10.95 -2.69
CA ILE A 217 14.80 -10.14 -3.65
C ILE A 217 14.00 -9.90 -4.94
N ILE A 218 13.36 -10.94 -5.49
CA ILE A 218 12.55 -10.82 -6.71
C ILE A 218 11.34 -9.89 -6.47
N SER A 219 10.61 -10.09 -5.37
CA SER A 219 9.42 -9.30 -5.05
C SER A 219 9.75 -7.84 -4.72
N SER A 220 10.83 -7.57 -3.98
CA SER A 220 11.27 -6.19 -3.69
C SER A 220 11.71 -5.43 -4.94
N TRP A 221 12.42 -6.09 -5.86
CA TRP A 221 12.75 -5.52 -7.17
C TRP A 221 11.49 -5.16 -7.96
N TYR A 222 10.46 -6.01 -7.91
CA TYR A 222 9.17 -5.74 -8.53
C TYR A 222 8.46 -4.52 -7.90
N VAL A 223 8.38 -4.44 -6.58
CA VAL A 223 7.77 -3.30 -5.87
C VAL A 223 8.48 -1.99 -6.25
N ALA A 224 9.82 -2.02 -6.33
CA ALA A 224 10.61 -0.87 -6.75
C ALA A 224 10.34 -0.42 -8.21
N MET A 225 10.00 -1.35 -9.11
CA MET A 225 9.61 -1.02 -10.49
C MET A 225 8.19 -0.46 -10.59
N ARG A 226 7.29 -0.86 -9.70
CA ARG A 226 5.89 -0.43 -9.67
C ARG A 226 5.75 0.99 -9.10
N ASN A 227 6.52 1.32 -8.06
CA ASN A 227 6.51 2.62 -7.39
C ASN A 227 7.40 3.66 -8.09
N LYS A 228 7.02 4.08 -9.30
CA LYS A 228 7.74 5.13 -10.05
C LYS A 228 7.70 6.51 -9.37
N ARG A 229 6.68 6.82 -8.57
CA ARG A 229 6.50 8.14 -7.96
C ARG A 229 7.29 8.33 -6.66
N THR A 230 7.44 7.29 -5.83
CA THR A 230 8.16 7.36 -4.54
C THR A 230 9.67 7.10 -4.64
N ASN A 231 10.15 6.40 -5.68
CA ASN A 231 11.56 6.00 -5.78
C ASN A 231 12.23 6.48 -7.08
N GLY A 232 12.02 7.74 -7.48
CA GLY A 232 12.57 8.28 -8.74
C GLY A 232 14.10 8.12 -8.91
N LEU A 233 14.87 8.08 -7.81
CA LEU A 233 16.33 7.89 -7.83
C LEU A 233 16.74 6.41 -7.78
N LEU A 234 16.11 5.60 -6.92
CA LEU A 234 16.39 4.17 -6.78
C LEU A 234 15.93 3.37 -8.00
N SER A 235 14.73 3.66 -8.51
CA SER A 235 14.18 3.00 -9.71
C SER A 235 15.05 3.28 -10.94
N LYS A 236 15.55 4.52 -11.13
CA LYS A 236 16.47 4.87 -12.23
C LYS A 236 17.83 4.17 -12.12
N LYS A 237 18.39 4.02 -10.91
CA LYS A 237 19.64 3.28 -10.69
C LYS A 237 19.47 1.78 -10.92
N LEU A 238 18.37 1.20 -10.46
CA LEU A 238 18.04 -0.22 -10.65
C LEU A 238 17.73 -0.54 -12.12
N GLU A 239 17.01 0.33 -12.83
CA GLU A 239 16.73 0.16 -14.26
C GLU A 239 18.03 0.18 -15.09
N LYS A 240 18.97 1.08 -14.77
CA LYS A 240 20.30 1.11 -15.41
C LYS A 240 21.09 -0.18 -15.17
N ARG A 241 21.07 -0.72 -13.94
CA ARG A 241 21.76 -1.99 -13.62
C ARG A 241 21.11 -3.19 -14.31
N ALA A 242 19.79 -3.27 -14.31
CA ALA A 242 19.04 -4.34 -14.98
C ALA A 242 19.29 -4.35 -16.50
N LYS A 243 19.28 -3.18 -17.16
CA LYS A 243 19.66 -3.06 -18.58
C LYS A 243 21.09 -3.55 -18.84
N LYS A 244 22.03 -3.26 -17.94
CA LYS A 244 23.43 -3.68 -18.06
C LYS A 244 23.58 -5.20 -17.96
N ILE A 245 22.86 -5.84 -17.04
CA ILE A 245 22.84 -7.30 -16.87
C ILE A 245 22.19 -7.98 -18.07
N TRP A 246 21.03 -7.49 -18.51
CA TRP A 246 20.29 -8.03 -19.66
C TRP A 246 21.11 -7.95 -20.97
N GLN A 247 21.82 -6.83 -21.19
CA GLN A 247 22.76 -6.69 -22.30
C GLN A 247 23.95 -7.64 -22.20
N GLY A 248 24.42 -7.96 -20.99
CA GLY A 248 25.45 -8.98 -20.76
C GLY A 248 24.98 -10.37 -21.15
N ILE A 249 23.77 -10.74 -20.76
CA ILE A 249 23.15 -12.03 -21.11
C ILE A 249 22.94 -12.15 -22.62
N ILE A 250 22.42 -11.10 -23.28
CA ILE A 250 22.26 -11.09 -24.75
C ILE A 250 23.60 -11.25 -25.48
N ARG A 251 24.67 -10.63 -24.98
CA ARG A 251 26.02 -10.77 -25.58
C ARG A 251 26.58 -12.19 -25.41
N LEU A 252 26.30 -12.85 -24.29
CA LEU A 252 26.69 -14.24 -24.06
C LEU A 252 25.96 -15.19 -25.01
N ILE A 253 24.66 -14.98 -25.22
CA ILE A 253 23.85 -15.78 -26.16
C ILE A 253 24.31 -15.60 -27.61
N ARG A 254 24.73 -14.38 -28.00
CA ARG A 254 25.27 -14.11 -29.35
C ARG A 254 26.69 -14.64 -29.60
N ARG A 255 27.45 -14.99 -28.57
CA ARG A 255 28.81 -15.56 -28.71
C ARG A 255 28.81 -17.07 -28.95
N HIS A 256 27.68 -17.74 -28.71
CA HIS A 256 27.51 -19.18 -28.87
C HIS A 256 26.58 -19.55 -30.04
N ARG A 257 26.31 -18.60 -30.93
CA ARG A 257 25.72 -18.81 -32.26
C ARG A 257 26.74 -18.38 -33.30
#